data_AF-A0A672TQD6-F1
#
_entry.id   AF-A0A672TQD6-F1
#
_cell.length_a   1.000
_cell.length_b   1.000
_cell.length_c   1.000
_cell.angle_alpha   90.00
_cell.angle_beta   90.00
_cell.angle_gamma   90.00
#
_symmetry.space_group_name_H-M   'P 1'
#
loop_
_entity.id
_entity.type
_entity.pdbx_description
1 polymer ?
#
loop_
_entity_poly.entity_id
_entity_poly.type
_entity_poly.pdbx_seq_one_letter_code
_entity_poly.pdbx_strand_id
1 'polypeptide(L)'
;MLRLRCAAAALLPLRAGAGAAAMSTLLVSQPRYAWLRELGLQEENPGVYNGRWGGRGQVVTTFCPANNEPIASVRQASLEDYEETVKKAKEAWNIWADIPAPKRGEIVRHIGDALRQKIKVLGSLDFVN
;
A
#
# COMPACT_ATOMS: atom_id res chain seq x y z
N MET A 1 -6.41 51.10 -43.30
CA MET A 1 -6.20 50.11 -44.39
C MET A 1 -5.18 49.09 -43.91
N LEU A 2 -5.53 47.80 -44.00
CA LEU A 2 -4.67 46.58 -44.05
C LEU A 2 -3.60 46.38 -42.95
N ARG A 3 -3.29 45.19 -42.44
CA ARG A 3 -3.81 43.80 -42.45
C ARG A 3 -2.70 42.99 -41.74
N LEU A 4 -3.07 41.92 -41.02
CA LEU A 4 -2.25 40.71 -40.75
C LEU A 4 -1.01 40.92 -39.83
N ARG A 5 -0.63 39.99 -38.94
CA ARG A 5 -0.83 38.54 -38.92
C ARG A 5 -0.58 37.96 -37.53
N CYS A 6 -1.40 36.97 -37.18
CA CYS A 6 -1.12 35.95 -36.17
C CYS A 6 0.25 35.28 -36.38
N ALA A 7 0.97 35.00 -35.29
CA ALA A 7 1.86 33.84 -35.20
C ALA A 7 1.92 33.35 -33.74
N ALA A 8 1.13 32.32 -33.45
CA ALA A 8 1.26 31.51 -32.26
C ALA A 8 2.52 30.65 -32.40
N ALA A 9 3.47 30.81 -31.48
CA ALA A 9 4.55 29.86 -31.26
C ALA A 9 4.31 29.21 -29.90
N ALA A 10 3.72 28.02 -29.96
CA ALA A 10 3.82 27.03 -28.90
C ALA A 10 5.27 26.54 -28.77
N LEU A 11 5.57 25.87 -27.63
CA LEU A 11 6.79 25.16 -27.18
C LEU A 11 7.37 25.87 -25.94
N LEU A 12 7.33 25.35 -24.72
CA LEU A 12 7.07 24.02 -24.17
C LEU A 12 6.43 24.16 -22.76
N PRO A 13 5.59 23.21 -22.31
CA PRO A 13 5.26 23.13 -20.90
C PRO A 13 6.51 22.67 -20.13
N LEU A 14 6.79 23.35 -19.02
CA LEU A 14 7.77 22.96 -18.02
C LEU A 14 7.43 21.51 -17.61
N ARG A 15 8.22 20.57 -18.12
CA ARG A 15 8.12 19.15 -17.76
C ARG A 15 8.60 19.07 -16.31
N ALA A 16 7.65 19.11 -15.37
CA ALA A 16 7.86 18.68 -14.00
C ALA A 16 8.12 17.17 -14.03
N GLY A 17 9.34 16.81 -14.42
CA GLY A 17 9.87 15.47 -14.34
C GLY A 17 10.00 15.12 -12.87
N ALA A 18 9.28 14.08 -12.49
CA ALA A 18 9.32 13.39 -11.22
C ALA A 18 10.71 13.47 -10.57
N GLY A 19 10.71 13.88 -9.31
CA GLY A 19 11.88 13.80 -8.46
C GLY A 19 12.51 12.42 -8.60
N ALA A 20 13.72 12.40 -9.13
CA ALA A 20 14.69 11.38 -8.81
C ALA A 20 14.97 11.53 -7.30
N ALA A 21 14.12 10.94 -6.48
CA ALA A 21 14.42 10.73 -5.08
C ALA A 21 15.70 9.89 -5.07
N ALA A 22 16.73 10.43 -4.44
CA ALA A 22 18.02 9.80 -4.26
C ALA A 22 17.86 8.34 -3.84
N MET A 23 18.76 7.49 -4.33
CA MET A 23 18.98 6.08 -3.97
C MET A 23 19.20 5.90 -2.45
N SER A 24 18.16 6.14 -1.67
CA SER A 24 18.07 5.78 -0.26
C SER A 24 17.66 4.32 -0.26
N THR A 25 18.60 3.45 0.07
CA THR A 25 18.37 2.01 0.17
C THR A 25 17.24 1.79 1.17
N LEU A 26 16.08 1.35 0.69
CA LEU A 26 14.93 1.04 1.53
C LEU A 26 15.36 0.11 2.66
N LEU A 27 14.89 0.36 3.89
CA LEU A 27 15.28 -0.44 5.05
C LEU A 27 14.97 -1.93 4.82
N VAL A 28 13.87 -2.25 4.13
CA VAL A 28 13.48 -3.63 3.79
C VAL A 28 14.50 -4.39 2.92
N SER A 29 15.38 -3.68 2.22
CA SER A 29 16.43 -4.26 1.39
C SER A 29 17.73 -4.46 2.16
N GLN A 30 17.87 -3.87 3.35
CA GLN A 30 19.04 -4.00 4.18
C GLN A 30 19.02 -5.31 5.00
N PRO A 31 20.14 -6.04 5.14
CA PRO A 31 20.19 -7.29 5.90
C PRO A 31 19.76 -7.14 7.38
N ARG A 32 19.99 -5.97 7.98
CA ARG A 32 19.61 -5.66 9.36
C ARG A 32 18.10 -5.75 9.60
N TYR A 33 17.29 -5.47 8.58
CA TYR A 33 15.83 -5.49 8.65
C TYR A 33 15.22 -6.65 7.84
N ALA A 34 15.99 -7.71 7.58
CA ALA A 34 15.52 -8.89 6.84
C ALA A 34 14.26 -9.53 7.45
N TRP A 35 14.04 -9.36 8.75
CA TRP A 35 12.85 -9.82 9.47
C TRP A 35 11.54 -9.20 8.94
N LEU A 36 11.58 -8.02 8.29
CA LEU A 36 10.40 -7.43 7.64
C LEU A 36 9.84 -8.35 6.54
N ARG A 37 10.71 -9.13 5.88
CA ARG A 37 10.30 -10.09 4.85
C ARG A 37 9.56 -11.29 5.44
N GLU A 38 9.75 -11.61 6.72
CA GLU A 38 9.01 -12.68 7.41
C GLU A 38 7.53 -12.34 7.63
N LEU A 39 7.18 -11.06 7.54
CA LEU A 39 5.80 -10.56 7.51
C LEU A 39 5.22 -10.54 6.08
N GLY A 40 6.03 -10.90 5.07
CA GLY A 40 5.64 -10.86 3.66
C GLY A 40 5.78 -9.47 3.02
N LEU A 41 6.48 -8.53 3.67
CA LEU A 41 6.70 -7.20 3.14
C LEU A 41 7.80 -7.20 2.07
N GLN A 42 7.56 -6.42 1.02
CA GLN A 42 8.44 -6.20 -0.12
C GLN A 42 8.80 -4.70 -0.22
N GLU A 43 9.62 -4.33 -1.21
CA GLU A 43 9.96 -2.92 -1.48
C GLU A 43 8.72 -2.10 -1.86
N GLU A 44 7.82 -2.68 -2.67
CA GLU A 44 6.52 -2.13 -3.00
C GLU A 44 5.43 -3.14 -2.62
N ASN A 45 4.47 -2.69 -1.81
CA ASN A 45 3.42 -3.53 -1.28
C ASN A 45 2.05 -3.09 -1.82
N PRO A 46 1.20 -4.03 -2.24
CA PRO A 46 -0.18 -3.73 -2.60
C PRO A 46 -0.96 -3.28 -1.35
N GLY A 47 -1.58 -2.10 -1.41
CA GLY A 47 -2.36 -1.53 -0.31
C GLY A 47 -3.84 -1.92 -0.29
N VAL A 48 -4.31 -2.69 -1.29
CA VAL A 48 -5.71 -3.13 -1.38
C VAL A 48 -5.78 -4.65 -1.34
N TYR A 49 -6.66 -5.17 -0.49
CA TYR A 49 -7.00 -6.59 -0.44
C TYR A 49 -8.52 -6.78 -0.48
N ASN A 50 -9.01 -7.44 -1.53
CA ASN A 50 -10.43 -7.79 -1.70
C ASN A 50 -10.64 -9.27 -2.04
N GLY A 51 -9.73 -10.13 -1.58
CA GLY A 51 -9.57 -11.53 -1.99
C GLY A 51 -8.40 -11.74 -2.96
N ARG A 52 -7.94 -10.67 -3.61
CA ARG A 52 -6.65 -10.58 -4.30
C ARG A 52 -5.95 -9.29 -3.86
N TRP A 53 -4.63 -9.32 -3.90
CA TRP A 53 -3.81 -8.14 -3.65
C TRP A 53 -3.75 -7.24 -4.88
N GLY A 54 -3.84 -5.93 -4.68
CA GLY A 54 -3.77 -4.95 -5.75
C GLY A 54 -3.64 -3.52 -5.25
N GLY A 55 -3.95 -2.58 -6.14
CA GLY A 55 -3.86 -1.14 -5.93
C GLY A 55 -3.47 -0.47 -7.24
N ARG A 56 -4.18 0.58 -7.62
CA ARG A 56 -3.94 1.39 -8.82
C ARG A 56 -3.70 2.87 -8.48
N GLY A 57 -3.75 3.22 -7.20
CA GLY A 57 -3.57 4.58 -6.71
C GLY A 57 -2.11 5.01 -6.65
N GLN A 58 -1.90 6.13 -5.95
CA GLN A 58 -0.58 6.68 -5.71
C GLN A 58 0.27 5.74 -4.84
N VAL A 59 1.57 5.67 -5.14
CA VAL A 59 2.54 4.97 -4.30
C VAL A 59 3.02 5.93 -3.21
N VAL A 60 2.94 5.48 -1.95
CA VAL A 60 3.40 6.24 -0.78
C VAL A 60 4.52 5.47 -0.11
N THR A 61 5.64 6.16 0.12
CA THR A 61 6.78 5.65 0.88
C THR A 61 6.59 5.96 2.35
N THR A 62 6.74 4.94 3.20
CA THR A 62 6.73 5.10 4.65
C THR A 62 8.14 5.36 5.16
N PHE A 63 8.27 6.19 6.19
CA PHE A 63 9.55 6.58 6.78
C PHE A 63 9.57 6.19 8.26
N CYS A 64 10.72 5.75 8.75
CA CYS A 64 10.92 5.51 10.18
C CYS A 64 11.11 6.86 10.90
N PRO A 65 10.34 7.16 11.96
CA PRO A 65 10.43 8.44 12.65
C PRO A 65 11.73 8.62 13.46
N ALA A 66 12.43 7.53 13.79
CA ALA A 66 13.66 7.59 14.59
C ALA A 66 14.88 8.07 13.79
N ASN A 67 14.97 7.69 12.52
CA ASN A 67 16.11 7.99 11.65
C ASN A 67 15.73 8.70 10.33
N ASN A 68 14.43 8.89 10.07
CA ASN A 68 13.87 9.48 8.85
C ASN A 68 14.24 8.73 7.56
N GLU A 69 14.59 7.44 7.65
CA GLU A 69 14.92 6.58 6.51
C GLU A 69 13.66 5.91 5.93
N PRO A 70 13.58 5.69 4.60
CA PRO A 70 12.44 5.06 3.97
C PRO A 70 12.41 3.55 4.24
N ILE A 71 11.29 3.04 4.73
CA ILE A 71 11.13 1.62 5.10
C ILE A 71 10.76 0.79 3.87
N ALA A 72 9.60 1.09 3.30
CA ALA A 72 9.02 0.42 2.14
C ALA A 72 7.99 1.35 1.49
N SER A 73 7.51 0.99 0.31
CA SER A 73 6.45 1.70 -0.38
C SER A 73 5.16 0.88 -0.41
N VAL A 74 4.02 1.57 -0.40
CA VAL A 74 2.68 0.98 -0.46
C VAL A 74 1.90 1.64 -1.58
N ARG A 75 1.31 0.83 -2.46
CA ARG A 75 0.43 1.28 -3.53
C ARG A 75 -0.99 1.45 -3.00
N GLN A 76 -1.46 2.68 -2.93
CA GLN A 76 -2.78 3.00 -2.37
C GLN A 76 -3.93 2.56 -3.30
N ALA A 77 -5.14 2.58 -2.74
CA ALA A 77 -6.37 2.37 -3.49
C ALA A 77 -6.68 3.56 -4.41
N SER A 78 -7.09 3.28 -5.64
CA SER A 78 -7.83 4.26 -6.44
C SER A 78 -9.33 4.25 -6.09
N LEU A 79 -10.09 5.22 -6.61
CA LEU A 79 -11.57 5.19 -6.49
C LEU A 79 -12.17 3.92 -7.09
N GLU A 80 -11.61 3.43 -8.20
CA GLU A 80 -12.06 2.20 -8.85
C GLU A 80 -11.79 0.96 -7.96
N ASP A 81 -10.62 0.90 -7.31
CA ASP A 81 -10.29 -0.18 -6.37
C ASP A 81 -11.23 -0.18 -5.16
N TYR A 82 -11.58 1.02 -4.68
CA TYR A 82 -12.53 1.18 -3.60
C TYR A 82 -13.90 0.63 -3.99
N GLU A 83 -14.45 1.04 -5.13
CA GLU A 83 -15.75 0.55 -5.61
C GLU A 83 -15.78 -0.97 -5.80
N GLU A 84 -14.74 -1.55 -6.40
CA GLU A 84 -14.62 -2.99 -6.59
C GLU A 84 -14.56 -3.73 -5.24
N THR A 85 -13.77 -3.21 -4.30
CA THR A 85 -13.61 -3.79 -2.97
C THR A 85 -14.91 -3.75 -2.18
N VAL A 86 -15.67 -2.66 -2.25
CA VAL A 86 -16.97 -2.55 -1.60
C VAL A 86 -17.98 -3.55 -2.19
N LYS A 87 -18.00 -3.73 -3.52
CA LYS A 87 -18.88 -4.71 -4.16
C LYS A 87 -18.56 -6.14 -3.68
N LYS A 88 -17.29 -6.54 -3.74
CA LYS A 88 -16.82 -7.86 -3.27
C LYS A 88 -17.07 -8.08 -1.78
N ALA A 89 -16.87 -7.06 -0.95
CA ALA A 89 -17.14 -7.15 0.49
C ALA A 89 -18.63 -7.39 0.77
N LYS A 90 -19.54 -6.75 0.02
CA LYS A 90 -20.98 -7.00 0.12
C LYS A 90 -21.38 -8.41 -0.33
N GLU A 91 -20.78 -8.91 -1.41
CA GLU A 91 -20.99 -10.29 -1.87
C GLU A 91 -20.53 -11.30 -0.81
N ALA A 92 -19.35 -11.07 -0.22
CA ALA A 92 -18.82 -11.91 0.85
C ALA A 92 -19.65 -11.83 2.15
N TRP A 93 -20.28 -10.68 2.43
CA TRP A 93 -21.13 -10.52 3.61
C TRP A 93 -22.34 -11.46 3.59
N ASN A 94 -22.96 -11.70 2.44
CA ASN A 94 -24.08 -12.65 2.34
C ASN A 94 -23.68 -14.03 2.84
N ILE A 95 -22.50 -14.51 2.41
CA ILE A 95 -21.95 -15.81 2.86
C ILE A 95 -21.59 -15.76 4.34
N TRP A 96 -20.93 -14.68 4.79
CA TRP A 96 -20.50 -14.53 6.18
C TRP A 96 -21.66 -14.44 7.17
N ALA A 97 -22.76 -13.79 6.77
CA ALA A 97 -23.96 -13.63 7.58
C ALA A 97 -24.66 -14.96 7.85
N ASP A 98 -24.67 -15.86 6.84
CA ASP A 98 -25.26 -17.20 6.94
C ASP A 98 -24.47 -18.15 7.86
N ILE A 99 -23.18 -17.87 8.13
CA ILE A 99 -22.35 -18.68 9.02
C ILE A 99 -22.83 -18.50 10.47
N PRO A 100 -23.15 -19.58 11.21
CA PRO A 100 -23.55 -19.49 12.61
C PRO A 100 -22.51 -18.77 13.48
N ALA A 101 -22.98 -18.00 14.47
CA ALA A 101 -22.13 -17.20 15.35
C ALA A 101 -20.96 -17.98 16.01
N PRO A 102 -21.13 -19.22 16.50
CA PRO A 102 -20.03 -20.00 17.07
C PRO A 102 -18.91 -20.28 16.06
N LYS A 103 -19.25 -20.64 14.81
CA LYS A 103 -18.28 -20.90 13.73
C LYS A 103 -17.54 -19.63 13.32
N ARG A 104 -18.21 -18.47 13.33
CA ARG A 104 -17.53 -17.17 13.15
C ARG A 104 -16.52 -16.91 14.26
N GLY A 105 -16.87 -17.25 15.50
CA GLY A 105 -15.97 -17.18 16.66
C GLY A 105 -14.72 -18.05 16.49
N GLU A 106 -14.85 -19.24 15.91
CA GLU A 106 -13.70 -20.11 15.60
C GLU A 106 -12.74 -19.46 14.59
N ILE A 107 -13.26 -18.77 13.58
CA ILE A 107 -12.44 -18.04 12.60
C ILE A 107 -11.68 -16.90 13.30
N VAL A 108 -12.34 -16.16 14.18
CA VAL A 108 -11.67 -15.11 15.00
C VAL A 108 -10.60 -15.72 15.90
N ARG A 109 -10.84 -16.90 16.47
CA ARG A 109 -9.84 -17.64 17.27
C ARG A 109 -8.60 -17.98 16.43
N HIS A 110 -8.78 -18.50 15.21
CA HIS A 110 -7.68 -18.79 14.30
C HIS A 110 -6.89 -17.53 13.89
N ILE A 111 -7.57 -16.41 13.66
CA ILE A 111 -6.92 -15.12 13.41
C ILE A 111 -6.06 -14.73 14.61
N GLY A 112 -6.60 -14.85 15.83
CA GLY A 112 -5.85 -14.57 17.06
C GLY A 112 -4.60 -15.45 17.22
N ASP A 113 -4.70 -16.74 16.90
CA ASP A 113 -3.55 -17.65 16.97
C ASP A 113 -2.48 -17.32 15.93
N ALA A 114 -2.89 -16.98 14.70
CA ALA A 114 -1.97 -16.52 13.66
C ALA A 114 -1.22 -15.23 14.07
N LEU A 115 -1.92 -14.27 14.70
CA LEU A 115 -1.29 -13.06 15.23
C LEU A 115 -0.32 -13.38 16.38
N ARG A 116 -0.68 -14.28 17.30
CA ARG A 116 0.21 -14.68 18.41
C ARG A 116 1.50 -15.32 17.91
N GLN A 117 1.45 -16.11 16.84
CA GLN A 117 2.64 -16.70 16.23
C GLN A 117 3.61 -15.63 15.69
N LYS A 118 3.10 -14.45 15.28
CA LYS A 118 3.87 -13.36 14.69
C LYS A 118 4.05 -12.15 15.62
N ILE A 119 3.64 -12.25 16.89
CA ILE A 119 3.56 -11.12 17.82
C ILE A 119 4.88 -10.36 18.01
N LYS A 120 6.02 -11.08 18.06
CA LYS A 120 7.35 -10.47 18.24
C LYS A 120 7.72 -9.60 17.04
N VAL A 121 7.51 -10.13 15.84
CA VAL A 121 7.88 -9.47 14.58
C VAL A 121 6.94 -8.31 14.27
N LEU A 122 5.65 -8.47 14.54
CA LEU A 122 4.66 -7.38 14.44
C LEU A 122 4.95 -6.25 15.44
N GLY A 123 5.30 -6.58 16.69
CA GLY A 123 5.72 -5.58 17.67
C GLY A 123 6.98 -4.82 17.24
N SER A 124 7.94 -5.49 16.61
CA SER A 124 9.12 -4.81 16.04
C SER A 124 8.79 -3.86 14.89
N LEU A 125 7.71 -4.11 14.13
CA LEU A 125 7.21 -3.21 13.09
C LEU A 125 6.63 -1.92 13.68
N ASP A 126 5.92 -2.00 14.80
CA ASP A 126 5.36 -0.81 15.46
C ASP A 126 6.46 0.11 16.01
N PHE A 127 7.60 -0.46 16.41
CA PHE A 127 8.73 0.25 17.00
C PHE A 127 10.00 0.19 16.13
N VAL A 128 9.87 0.29 14.80
CA VAL A 128 11.07 0.34 13.93
C VAL A 128 11.95 1.51 14.37
N ASN A 129 13.15 1.16 14.83
CA ASN A 129 14.18 2.05 15.39
C ASN A 129 15.53 1.77 14.72
#